data_AF-A0AA35EG73-F1
#
_entry.id   AF-A0AA35EG73-F1
#
_cell.length_a   1.000
_cell.length_b   1.000
_cell.length_c   1.000
_cell.angle_alpha   90.00
_cell.angle_beta   90.00
_cell.angle_gamma   90.00
#
_symmetry.space_group_name_H-M   'P 1'
#
loop_
_entity.id
_entity.type
_entity.pdbx_description
1 polymer ?
#
loop_
_entity_poly.entity_id
_entity_poly.type
_entity_poly.pdbx_seq_one_letter_code
_entity_poly.pdbx_strand_id
1 'polypeptide(L)' 'MVDIEPVLIEVTRQQGHELNAADNLEIRCRMAGTLAAKERRRQRMTDPEYRWSKPAPRR' A
#
# COMPACT_ATOMS: atom_id res chain seq x y z
N MET A 1 12.33 3.66 2.42
CA MET A 1 10.91 3.87 2.80
C MET A 1 10.81 3.29 4.20
N VAL A 2 10.43 4.07 5.21
CA VAL A 2 10.34 3.56 6.58
C VAL A 2 9.14 2.62 6.67
N ASP A 3 9.34 1.41 7.16
CA ASP A 3 8.25 0.47 7.40
C ASP A 3 7.47 0.93 8.63
N ILE A 4 6.22 1.36 8.41
CA ILE A 4 5.36 1.95 9.45
C ILE A 4 4.82 0.88 10.40
N GLU A 5 4.73 -0.36 9.94
CA GLU A 5 4.21 -1.50 10.71
C GLU A 5 5.00 -1.80 11.99
N PRO A 6 6.33 -2.04 11.95
CA PRO A 6 7.11 -2.29 13.17
C PRO A 6 7.08 -1.09 14.13
N VAL A 7 7.02 0.14 13.59
CA VAL A 7 6.92 1.35 14.40
C VAL A 7 5.59 1.39 15.17
N LEU A 8 4.48 1.05 14.52
CA LEU A 8 3.18 1.05 15.18
C LEU A 8 3.10 -0.05 16.25
N ILE A 9 3.63 -1.24 15.96
CA ILE A 9 3.70 -2.35 16.93
C ILE A 9 4.50 -1.93 18.16
N GLU A 10 5.64 -1.27 17.97
CA GLU A 10 6.50 -0.82 19.06
C GLU A 10 5.85 0.29 19.90
N VAL A 11 5.22 1.28 19.26
CA VAL A 11 4.47 2.32 19.98
C VAL A 11 3.32 1.72 20.78
N THR A 12 2.62 0.74 20.23
CA THR A 12 1.49 0.07 20.91
C THR A 12 1.98 -0.72 22.13
N ARG A 13 3.12 -1.39 22.02
CA ARG A 13 3.79 -2.07 23.15
C ARG A 13 4.21 -1.08 24.24
N GLN A 14 4.78 0.06 23.86
CA GLN A 14 5.19 1.11 24.81
C GLN A 14 3.99 1.73 25.56
N GLN A 15 2.81 1.71 24.93
CA GLN A 15 1.55 2.13 25.55
C GLN A 15 0.93 1.06 26.48
N GLY A 16 1.57 -0.10 26.62
CA GLY A 16 1.12 -1.19 27.48
C GLY A 16 -0.02 -2.03 26.88
N HIS A 17 -0.27 -1.90 25.57
CA HIS A 17 -1.24 -2.73 24.87
C HIS A 17 -0.58 -4.02 24.37
N GLU A 18 -1.13 -5.16 24.79
CA GLU A 18 -0.77 -6.46 24.21
C GLU A 18 -1.52 -6.70 22.91
N LEU A 19 -0.78 -6.74 21.81
CA LEU A 19 -1.34 -7.07 20.49
C LEU A 19 -1.42 -8.60 20.35
N ASN A 20 -2.64 -9.10 20.14
CA ASN A 20 -2.84 -10.50 19.79
C ASN A 20 -2.55 -10.74 18.28
N ALA A 21 -2.64 -11.99 17.83
CA ALA A 21 -2.37 -12.33 16.43
C ALA A 21 -3.36 -11.68 15.43
N ALA A 22 -4.63 -11.49 15.83
CA ALA A 22 -5.64 -10.83 15.01
C ALA A 22 -5.38 -9.33 14.88
N ASP A 23 -4.97 -8.66 15.96
CA ASP A 23 -4.65 -7.23 15.93
C ASP A 23 -3.45 -6.96 15.00
N ASN A 24 -2.42 -7.81 15.08
CA ASN A 24 -1.27 -7.74 14.17
C ASN A 24 -1.65 -7.99 12.71
N LEU A 25 -2.64 -8.85 12.44
CA LEU A 25 -3.17 -9.05 11.10
C LEU A 25 -3.97 -7.83 10.62
N GLU A 26 -4.79 -7.24 11.48
CA GLU A 26 -5.58 -6.05 11.17
C GLU A 26 -4.69 -4.86 10.82
N ILE A 27 -3.63 -4.63 11.61
CA ILE A 27 -2.62 -3.59 11.36
C ILE A 27 -2.01 -3.79 9.97
N ARG A 28 -1.55 -5.00 9.65
CA ARG A 28 -0.97 -5.35 8.34
C ARG A 28 -1.93 -5.06 7.20
N CYS A 29 -3.17 -5.57 7.29
CA CYS A 29 -4.17 -5.40 6.25
C CYS A 29 -4.48 -3.91 5.98
N ARG A 30 -4.63 -3.12 7.05
CA ARG A 30 -4.88 -1.68 6.93
C ARG A 30 -3.69 -0.93 6.33
N MET A 31 -2.48 -1.24 6.79
CA MET A 31 -1.28 -0.61 6.24
C MET A 31 -1.04 -0.97 4.77
N ALA A 32 -1.16 -2.25 4.41
CA ALA A 32 -1.05 -2.68 3.03
C ALA A 32 -2.10 -2.01 2.13
N GLY A 33 -3.36 -1.91 2.60
CA GLY A 33 -4.44 -1.26 1.87
C GLY A 33 -4.18 0.23 1.63
N THR A 34 -3.75 0.97 2.65
CA THR A 34 -3.47 2.40 2.55
C THR A 34 -2.24 2.70 1.69
N LEU A 35 -1.17 1.91 1.83
CA LEU A 35 0.03 2.02 0.99
C LEU A 35 -0.29 1.72 -0.47
N ALA A 36 -1.04 0.65 -0.75
CA ALA A 36 -1.47 0.33 -2.10
C ALA A 36 -2.37 1.43 -2.70
N ALA A 37 -3.25 2.06 -1.91
CA ALA A 37 -4.06 3.18 -2.37
C ALA A 37 -3.21 4.41 -2.72
N LYS A 38 -2.24 4.75 -1.86
CA LYS A 38 -1.29 5.85 -2.10
C LYS A 38 -0.45 5.59 -3.35
N GLU A 39 0.03 4.37 -3.52
CA GLU A 39 0.80 3.93 -4.67
C GLU A 39 -0.02 4.05 -5.96
N ARG A 40 -1.25 3.52 -5.99
CA ARG A 40 -2.16 3.67 -7.13
C ARG A 40 -2.45 5.13 -7.45
N ARG A 41 -2.59 5.99 -6.44
CA ARG A 41 -2.76 7.43 -6.66
C ARG A 41 -1.53 8.03 -7.32
N ARG A 42 -0.33 7.70 -6.83
CA ARG A 42 0.94 8.16 -7.46
C ARG A 42 1.03 7.70 -8.90
N GLN A 43 0.74 6.42 -9.17
CA GLN A 43 0.71 5.85 -10.51
C GLN A 43 -0.23 6.64 -11.40
N ARG A 44 -1.50 6.83 -11.02
CA ARG A 44 -2.46 7.63 -11.79
C ARG A 44 -2.00 9.07 -12.09
N MET A 45 -1.30 9.72 -11.17
CA MET A 45 -0.81 11.08 -11.35
C MET A 45 0.45 11.16 -12.23
N THR A 46 1.19 10.05 -12.36
CA THR A 46 2.46 9.97 -13.09
C THR A 46 2.32 9.19 -14.40
N ASP A 47 1.17 8.56 -14.63
CA ASP A 47 0.90 7.73 -15.79
C ASP A 47 0.99 8.61 -17.05
N PRO A 48 1.74 8.18 -18.09
CA PRO A 48 1.76 8.91 -19.35
C PRO A 48 0.37 8.94 -19.97
N GLU A 49 0.13 9.98 -20.76
CA GLU A 49 -1.13 10.15 -21.47
C GLU A 49 -1.42 8.92 -22.34
N TYR A 50 -2.61 8.33 -22.16
CA TYR A 50 -3.02 7.13 -22.89
C TYR A 50 -2.97 7.40 -24.40
N ARG A 51 -2.15 6.64 -25.11
CA ARG A 51 -2.07 6.68 -26.58
C ARG A 51 -2.50 5.34 -27.15
N TRP A 52 -3.67 5.32 -27.78
CA TRP A 52 -4.09 4.18 -28.59
C TRP A 52 -3.20 4.08 -29.84
N SER A 53 -2.38 3.01 -29.92
CA SER A 53 -1.73 2.61 -31.16
C SER A 53 -2.62 1.67 -31.96
N LYS A 54 -3.05 2.07 -33.16
CA LYS A 54 -3.81 1.20 -34.06
C LYS A 54 -2.94 0.00 -34.46
N PRO A 55 -3.40 -1.24 -34.29
CA PRO A 55 -2.64 -2.41 -34.73
C PRO A 55 -2.44 -2.37 -36.25
N ALA A 56 -1.23 -2.69 -36.70
CA ALA A 56 -0.92 -2.75 -38.12
C ALA A 56 -1.73 -3.88 -38.79
N PRO A 57 -2.21 -3.68 -40.03
CA PRO A 57 -2.95 -4.71 -40.76
C PRO A 57 -2.08 -5.95 -40.96
N ARG A 58 -2.65 -7.13 -40.73
CA ARG A 58 -2.00 -8.41 -41.04
C ARG A 58 -2.00 -8.57 -42.55
N ARG A 59 -0.81 -8.77 -43.12
CA ARG A 59 -0.58 -8.97 -44.56
C ARG A 59 -0.74 -10.43 -44.94
#